data_AF-A6TDX8-F1
#
_entry.id   AF-A6TDX8-F1
#
_cell.length_a   1.000
_cell.length_b   1.000
_cell.length_c   1.000
_cell.angle_alpha   90.00
_cell.angle_beta   90.00
_cell.angle_gamma   90.00
#
_symmetry.space_group_name_H-M   'P 1'
#
loop_
_entity.id
_entity.type
_entity.pdbx_description
1 polymer ?
#
loop_
_entity_poly.entity_id
_entity_poly.type
_entity_poly.pdbx_seq_one_letter_code
_entity_poly.pdbx_strand_id
1 'polypeptide(L)'
;MNELAIKMNVFAQAAGRFILWFAGFIGLMLVCNVASAAEGGLQLSQTRVIFDARAKDTQATIKNNSGQVYLIKADVFATPDGRNTQTDPKSAVPFMVTPPLFRLEPNSQNSVLIVRNGAAQLPVDRESVFYLSFLAIPSTSDAAEGTQSGVSARISVGIQSVIKLFYRPSGLSMPASEAAKKLTFSNTEHGLGISNPTPYYVTLSRLNVDGKSMDVKGTEAGAMLAPFSTQYYPVNGTVRTVSWTTINDFGGESIEHQSAVKGI
;
A
#
# COMPACT_ATOMS: atom_id res chain seq x y z
N MET A 1 -32.28 67.60 -31.60
CA MET A 1 -31.16 66.64 -31.48
C MET A 1 -30.62 66.47 -30.05
N ASN A 2 -31.16 67.12 -29.01
CA ASN A 2 -30.54 67.11 -27.66
C ASN A 2 -31.20 66.18 -26.63
N GLU A 3 -32.44 65.72 -26.79
CA GLU A 3 -33.10 64.92 -25.74
C GLU A 3 -32.72 63.42 -25.78
N LEU A 4 -32.54 62.84 -26.96
CA LEU A 4 -32.15 61.43 -27.10
C LEU A 4 -30.72 61.16 -26.61
N ALA A 5 -29.79 62.09 -26.85
CA ALA A 5 -28.39 61.95 -26.44
C ALA A 5 -28.23 61.98 -24.90
N ILE A 6 -29.04 62.78 -24.20
CA ILE A 6 -29.01 62.87 -22.74
C ILE A 6 -29.59 61.61 -22.10
N LYS A 7 -30.71 61.09 -22.63
CA LYS A 7 -31.31 59.83 -22.13
C LYS A 7 -30.39 58.63 -22.34
N MET A 8 -29.69 58.54 -23.48
CA MET A 8 -28.71 57.47 -23.73
C MET A 8 -27.51 57.50 -22.75
N ASN A 9 -27.03 58.69 -22.38
CA ASN A 9 -25.86 58.82 -21.50
C ASN A 9 -26.17 58.47 -20.04
N VAL A 10 -27.39 58.78 -19.57
CA VAL A 10 -27.87 58.40 -18.23
C VAL A 10 -28.07 56.89 -18.11
N PHE A 11 -28.60 56.23 -19.17
CA PHE A 11 -28.72 54.77 -19.20
C PHE A 11 -27.35 54.07 -19.22
N ALA A 12 -26.36 54.62 -19.93
CA ALA A 12 -25.00 54.06 -19.96
C ALA A 12 -24.29 54.16 -18.59
N GLN A 13 -24.45 55.27 -17.86
CA GLN A 13 -23.87 55.43 -16.52
C GLN A 13 -24.55 54.55 -15.47
N ALA A 14 -25.86 54.31 -15.57
CA ALA A 14 -26.58 53.40 -14.69
C ALA A 14 -26.16 51.93 -14.90
N ALA A 15 -25.94 51.51 -16.15
CA ALA A 15 -25.47 50.16 -16.49
C ALA A 15 -24.05 49.89 -15.99
N GLY A 16 -23.12 50.85 -16.11
CA GLY A 16 -21.74 50.71 -15.65
C GLY A 16 -21.60 50.56 -14.13
N ARG A 17 -22.45 51.24 -13.36
CA ARG A 17 -22.48 51.13 -11.89
C ARG A 17 -23.05 49.79 -11.41
N PHE A 18 -23.97 49.21 -12.18
CA PHE A 18 -24.54 47.88 -11.92
C PHE A 18 -23.54 46.76 -12.21
N ILE A 19 -22.74 46.90 -13.28
CA ILE A 19 -21.67 45.96 -13.65
C ILE A 19 -20.54 45.97 -12.61
N LEU A 20 -20.19 47.14 -12.07
CA LEU A 20 -19.17 47.26 -11.01
C LEU A 20 -19.63 46.65 -9.66
N TRP A 21 -20.92 46.73 -9.34
CA TRP A 21 -21.49 46.04 -8.17
C TRP A 21 -21.59 44.52 -8.36
N PHE A 22 -21.93 44.05 -9.56
CA PHE A 22 -21.95 42.61 -9.89
C PHE A 22 -20.53 42.00 -9.91
N ALA A 23 -19.54 42.71 -10.43
CA ALA A 23 -18.14 42.26 -10.44
C ALA A 23 -17.54 42.16 -9.03
N GLY A 24 -17.92 43.07 -8.11
CA GLY A 24 -17.53 43.00 -6.70
C GLY A 24 -18.15 41.80 -5.96
N PHE A 25 -19.40 41.44 -6.30
CA PHE A 25 -20.08 40.28 -5.71
C PHE A 25 -19.53 38.94 -6.24
N ILE A 26 -19.14 38.88 -7.51
CA ILE A 26 -18.48 37.71 -8.12
C ILE A 26 -17.06 37.53 -7.57
N GLY A 27 -16.33 38.62 -7.35
CA GLY A 27 -15.00 38.59 -6.71
C GLY A 27 -15.03 38.10 -5.25
N LEU A 28 -16.10 38.41 -4.51
CA LEU A 28 -16.27 37.95 -3.12
C LEU A 28 -16.73 36.49 -3.03
N MET A 29 -17.45 35.96 -4.04
CA MET A 29 -17.81 34.54 -4.12
C MET A 29 -16.67 33.63 -4.61
N LEU A 30 -15.61 34.18 -5.22
CA LEU A 30 -14.45 33.39 -5.67
C LEU A 30 -13.47 33.05 -4.53
N VAL A 31 -13.70 33.55 -3.31
CA VAL A 31 -12.94 33.22 -2.09
C VAL A 31 -13.60 32.05 -1.32
N CYS A 32 -14.61 31.41 -1.90
CA CYS A 32 -15.19 30.19 -1.36
C CYS A 32 -14.19 29.03 -1.38
N ASN A 33 -13.44 28.92 -0.28
CA ASN A 33 -12.99 27.70 0.35
C ASN A 33 -12.79 26.51 -0.59
N VAL A 34 -11.58 26.40 -1.14
CA VAL A 34 -10.97 25.07 -1.31
C VAL A 34 -10.69 24.52 0.09
N ALA A 35 -11.77 24.12 0.80
CA ALA A 35 -11.63 23.23 1.93
C ALA A 35 -11.07 21.94 1.33
N SER A 36 -9.77 21.73 1.51
CA SER A 36 -9.16 20.43 1.28
C SER A 36 -9.98 19.44 2.10
N ALA A 37 -10.70 18.55 1.43
CA ALA A 37 -11.08 17.29 2.04
C ALA A 37 -9.79 16.50 2.26
N ALA A 38 -9.03 16.87 3.30
CA ALA A 38 -8.12 15.95 3.93
C ALA A 38 -9.01 15.01 4.74
N GLU A 39 -9.70 14.10 4.04
CA GLU A 39 -10.14 12.85 4.65
C GLU A 39 -8.87 12.08 5.03
N GLY A 40 -8.29 12.47 6.15
CA GLY A 40 -7.20 11.72 6.74
C GLY A 40 -7.70 10.33 7.10
N GLY A 41 -6.82 9.35 6.96
CA GLY A 41 -7.12 7.95 7.20
C GLY A 41 -6.03 7.27 7.99
N LEU A 42 -6.09 5.95 8.05
CA LEU A 42 -5.04 5.14 8.64
C LEU A 42 -3.91 4.94 7.64
N GLN A 43 -2.69 5.19 8.08
CA GLN A 43 -1.50 5.08 7.25
C GLN A 43 -0.43 4.26 7.98
N LEU A 44 0.10 3.24 7.30
CA LEU A 44 1.30 2.56 7.75
C LEU A 44 2.53 3.33 7.27
N SER A 45 3.52 3.46 8.14
CA SER A 45 4.78 4.16 7.79
C SER A 45 5.65 3.38 6.81
N GLN A 46 5.33 2.09 6.61
CA GLN A 46 6.08 1.16 5.78
C GLN A 46 5.10 0.24 5.03
N THR A 47 5.46 -0.19 3.82
CA THR A 47 4.67 -1.16 3.03
C THR A 47 5.17 -2.60 3.19
N ARG A 48 6.26 -2.78 3.93
CA ARG A 48 6.86 -4.05 4.32
C ARG A 48 7.75 -3.85 5.54
N VAL A 49 8.03 -4.93 6.25
CA VAL A 49 8.93 -4.95 7.40
C VAL A 49 9.97 -6.04 7.17
N ILE A 50 11.25 -5.72 7.41
CA ILE A 50 12.34 -6.69 7.43
C ILE A 50 12.69 -6.99 8.89
N PHE A 51 12.59 -8.25 9.28
CA PHE A 51 13.10 -8.75 10.56
C PHE A 51 14.46 -9.40 10.31
N ASP A 52 15.54 -8.73 10.69
CA ASP A 52 16.90 -9.30 10.65
C ASP A 52 17.06 -10.33 11.77
N ALA A 53 17.56 -11.52 11.46
CA ALA A 53 17.76 -12.59 12.43
C ALA A 53 18.70 -12.23 13.59
N ARG A 54 19.56 -11.22 13.44
CA ARG A 54 20.46 -10.72 14.49
C ARG A 54 19.77 -9.72 15.42
N ALA A 55 18.65 -9.14 14.99
CA ALA A 55 17.89 -8.21 15.80
C ALA A 55 17.02 -8.96 16.81
N LYS A 56 16.84 -8.36 18.00
CA LYS A 56 15.91 -8.88 19.02
C LYS A 56 14.45 -8.62 18.62
N ASP A 57 14.22 -7.49 17.97
CA ASP A 57 12.93 -6.98 17.59
C ASP A 57 13.05 -6.05 16.37
N THR A 58 11.91 -5.75 15.75
CA THR A 58 11.76 -4.69 14.75
C THR A 58 10.44 -3.97 14.99
N GLN A 59 10.29 -2.77 14.43
CA GLN A 59 9.13 -1.92 14.70
C GLN A 59 8.32 -1.62 13.44
N ALA A 60 7.00 -1.54 13.61
CA ALA A 60 6.09 -0.98 12.60
C ALA A 60 5.20 0.09 13.22
N THR A 61 4.97 1.18 12.48
CA THR A 61 4.21 2.34 12.96
C THR A 61 2.96 2.53 12.12
N ILE A 62 1.82 2.66 12.80
CA ILE A 62 0.54 3.06 12.22
C ILE A 62 0.20 4.48 12.69
N LYS A 63 -0.28 5.30 11.75
CA LYS A 63 -0.70 6.68 11.98
C LYS A 63 -2.19 6.78 11.69
N ASN A 64 -2.88 7.57 12.50
CA ASN A 64 -4.25 7.96 12.28
C ASN A 64 -4.28 9.44 11.97
N ASN A 65 -4.45 9.78 10.70
CA ASN A 65 -4.55 11.17 10.26
C ASN A 65 -6.01 11.66 10.26
N SER A 66 -6.96 10.84 10.73
CA SER A 66 -8.39 11.17 10.76
C SER A 66 -8.80 11.81 12.09
N GLY A 67 -10.03 12.34 12.12
CA GLY A 67 -10.70 12.81 13.34
C GLY A 67 -11.32 11.71 14.21
N GLN A 68 -11.23 10.44 13.81
CA GLN A 68 -11.89 9.31 14.51
C GLN A 68 -10.93 8.58 15.44
N VAL A 69 -11.47 7.96 16.50
CA VAL A 69 -10.72 7.04 17.37
C VAL A 69 -10.82 5.62 16.80
N TYR A 70 -9.72 4.87 16.81
CA TYR A 70 -9.72 3.46 16.43
C TYR A 70 -9.20 2.58 17.56
N LEU A 71 -9.77 1.38 17.69
CA LEU A 71 -9.13 0.26 18.36
C LEU A 71 -8.34 -0.52 17.31
N ILE A 72 -7.04 -0.64 17.50
CA ILE A 72 -6.13 -1.33 16.58
C ILE A 72 -5.75 -2.68 17.18
N LYS A 73 -6.05 -3.77 16.46
CA LYS A 73 -5.52 -5.11 16.72
C LYS A 73 -4.37 -5.38 15.75
N ALA A 74 -3.20 -5.73 16.28
CA ALA A 74 -2.02 -6.08 15.51
C ALA A 74 -1.67 -7.56 15.69
N ASP A 75 -1.38 -8.26 14.58
CA ASP A 75 -1.11 -9.71 14.58
C ASP A 75 -0.21 -10.10 13.40
N VAL A 76 0.41 -11.29 13.46
CA VAL A 76 1.19 -11.86 12.35
C VAL A 76 0.54 -13.15 11.87
N PHE A 77 0.38 -13.27 10.56
CA PHE A 77 -0.20 -14.42 9.88
C PHE A 77 0.80 -15.08 8.92
N ALA A 78 0.61 -16.37 8.68
CA ALA A 78 1.39 -17.12 7.68
C ALA A 78 0.98 -16.76 6.23
N THR A 79 -0.27 -16.35 6.04
CA THR A 79 -0.86 -16.05 4.72
C THR A 79 -1.47 -14.65 4.70
N PRO A 80 -1.61 -14.03 3.51
CA PRO A 80 -2.17 -12.68 3.40
C PRO A 80 -3.65 -12.59 3.78
N ASP A 81 -4.42 -13.70 3.67
CA ASP A 81 -5.85 -13.75 3.98
C ASP A 81 -6.14 -13.86 5.49
N GLY A 82 -5.10 -13.82 6.33
CA GLY A 82 -5.24 -13.84 7.79
C GLY A 82 -5.70 -15.17 8.37
N ARG A 83 -5.66 -16.26 7.58
CA ARG A 83 -5.99 -17.60 8.05
C ARG A 83 -4.73 -18.34 8.48
N ASN A 84 -4.56 -18.51 9.79
CA ASN A 84 -3.66 -19.54 10.28
C ASN A 84 -4.36 -20.88 10.07
N THR A 85 -3.93 -21.67 9.09
CA THR A 85 -4.32 -23.08 8.99
C THR A 85 -3.67 -23.82 10.15
N GLN A 86 -4.32 -23.74 11.31
CA GLN A 86 -3.85 -24.24 12.61
C GLN A 86 -3.82 -25.78 12.69
N THR A 87 -3.86 -26.46 11.54
CA THR A 87 -3.82 -27.92 11.40
C THR A 87 -2.42 -28.48 11.18
N ASP A 88 -1.42 -27.63 10.87
CA ASP A 88 -0.01 -28.05 10.77
C ASP A 88 0.84 -27.35 11.85
N PRO A 89 1.51 -28.09 12.75
CA PRO A 89 2.49 -27.53 13.68
C PRO A 89 3.63 -26.74 12.99
N LYS A 90 3.90 -27.00 11.70
CA LYS A 90 4.84 -26.22 10.88
C LYS A 90 4.28 -24.86 10.41
N SER A 91 2.97 -24.65 10.54
CA SER A 91 2.29 -23.36 10.29
C SER A 91 2.28 -22.44 11.52
N ALA A 92 2.97 -22.81 12.60
CA ALA A 92 3.12 -21.93 13.75
C ALA A 92 3.89 -20.66 13.33
N VAL A 93 3.23 -19.51 13.38
CA VAL A 93 3.83 -18.21 13.09
C VAL A 93 4.84 -17.88 14.20
N PRO A 94 6.15 -17.76 13.91
CA PRO A 94 7.18 -17.63 14.94
C PRO A 94 7.38 -16.19 15.41
N PHE A 95 6.32 -15.38 15.37
CA PHE A 95 6.34 -13.96 15.69
C PHE A 95 5.21 -13.59 16.65
N MET A 96 5.47 -12.57 17.47
CA MET A 96 4.46 -11.91 18.31
C MET A 96 4.55 -10.40 18.12
N VAL A 97 3.44 -9.71 18.34
CA VAL A 97 3.35 -8.26 18.24
C VAL A 97 3.00 -7.67 19.60
N THR A 98 3.65 -6.57 19.99
CA THR A 98 3.39 -5.88 21.27
C THR A 98 3.35 -4.37 21.09
N PRO A 99 2.30 -3.67 21.57
CA PRO A 99 1.05 -4.26 22.10
C PRO A 99 0.20 -4.90 20.98
N PRO A 100 -0.48 -6.03 21.25
CA PRO A 100 -1.33 -6.68 20.25
C PRO A 100 -2.68 -5.98 20.06
N LEU A 101 -3.08 -5.12 21.01
CA LEU A 101 -4.33 -4.35 20.97
C LEU A 101 -4.10 -3.00 21.65
N PHE A 102 -4.47 -1.91 21.00
CA PHE A 102 -4.32 -0.57 21.56
C PHE A 102 -5.32 0.43 20.96
N ARG A 103 -5.65 1.47 21.72
CA ARG A 103 -6.43 2.62 21.25
C ARG A 103 -5.52 3.57 20.49
N LEU A 104 -5.98 4.08 19.35
CA LEU A 104 -5.28 5.05 18.52
C LEU A 104 -6.14 6.31 18.37
N GLU A 105 -5.65 7.42 18.93
CA GLU A 105 -6.36 8.69 18.97
C GLU A 105 -6.34 9.41 17.61
N PRO A 106 -7.23 10.39 17.39
CA PRO A 106 -7.17 11.29 16.23
C PRO A 106 -5.81 11.97 16.09
N ASN A 107 -5.33 12.10 14.86
CA ASN A 107 -4.05 12.77 14.53
C ASN A 107 -2.84 12.27 15.34
N SER A 108 -2.84 10.99 15.70
CA SER A 108 -1.79 10.35 16.50
C SER A 108 -1.14 9.20 15.74
N GLN A 109 -0.02 8.71 16.27
CA GLN A 109 0.64 7.51 15.76
C GLN A 109 1.04 6.61 16.92
N ASN A 110 1.06 5.30 16.67
CA ASN A 110 1.61 4.34 17.61
C ASN A 110 2.45 3.31 16.87
N SER A 111 3.42 2.75 17.58
CA SER A 111 4.32 1.74 17.06
C SER A 111 4.12 0.43 17.80
N VAL A 112 4.21 -0.67 17.06
CA VAL A 112 4.25 -2.02 17.59
C VAL A 112 5.63 -2.61 17.42
N LEU A 113 6.07 -3.37 18.42
CA LEU A 113 7.26 -4.20 18.35
C LEU A 113 6.87 -5.58 17.84
N ILE A 114 7.60 -6.06 16.85
CA ILE A 114 7.54 -7.42 16.34
C ILE A 114 8.73 -8.16 16.94
N VAL A 115 8.47 -9.24 17.65
CA VAL A 115 9.49 -10.08 18.30
C VAL A 115 9.38 -11.51 17.80
N ARG A 116 10.51 -12.20 17.68
CA ARG A 116 10.51 -13.63 17.37
C ARG A 116 10.28 -14.43 18.64
N ASN A 117 9.29 -15.32 18.64
CA ASN A 117 8.97 -16.17 19.80
C ASN A 117 9.61 -17.57 19.73
N GLY A 118 10.27 -17.90 18.62
CA GLY A 118 10.96 -19.18 18.44
C GLY A 118 10.05 -20.40 18.25
N ALA A 119 8.73 -20.21 18.06
CA ALA A 119 7.77 -21.31 17.94
C ALA A 119 8.04 -22.26 16.75
N ALA A 120 8.77 -21.78 15.73
CA ALA A 120 9.22 -22.58 14.59
C ALA A 120 10.67 -22.23 14.19
N GLN A 121 11.41 -23.27 13.78
CA GLN A 121 12.68 -23.07 13.08
C GLN A 121 12.41 -22.56 11.66
N LEU A 122 13.18 -21.58 11.24
CA LEU A 122 13.09 -20.99 9.90
C LEU A 122 14.34 -21.35 9.11
N PRO A 123 14.24 -21.46 7.77
CA PRO A 123 15.39 -21.63 6.91
C PRO A 123 16.49 -20.61 7.20
N VAL A 124 17.74 -21.06 7.17
CA VAL A 124 18.92 -20.21 7.40
C VAL A 124 19.59 -19.80 6.09
N ASP A 125 19.21 -20.44 4.97
CA ASP A 125 19.77 -20.24 3.63
C ASP A 125 18.95 -19.29 2.76
N ARG A 126 17.74 -18.90 3.19
CA ARG A 126 16.81 -18.05 2.44
C ARG A 126 15.85 -17.27 3.33
N GLU A 127 15.30 -16.21 2.79
CA GLU A 127 14.21 -15.48 3.45
C GLU A 127 12.95 -16.34 3.63
N SER A 128 12.17 -16.00 4.65
CA SER A 128 10.79 -16.46 4.83
C SER A 128 9.84 -15.27 4.84
N VAL A 129 8.61 -15.44 4.34
CA VAL A 129 7.60 -14.37 4.32
C VAL A 129 6.43 -14.70 5.24
N PHE A 130 6.01 -13.68 5.98
CA PHE A 130 4.83 -13.64 6.84
C PHE A 130 4.08 -12.33 6.56
N TYR A 131 2.97 -12.12 7.25
CA TYR A 131 2.10 -10.98 7.01
C TYR A 131 1.74 -10.29 8.33
N LEU A 132 2.15 -9.04 8.48
CA LEU A 132 1.79 -8.19 9.61
C LEU A 132 0.47 -7.50 9.29
N SER A 133 -0.52 -7.70 10.14
CA SER A 133 -1.88 -7.18 9.98
C SER A 133 -2.22 -6.17 11.06
N PHE A 134 -2.84 -5.08 10.65
CA PHE A 134 -3.48 -4.10 11.53
C PHE A 134 -4.96 -4.05 11.19
N LEU A 135 -5.81 -4.59 12.08
CA LEU A 135 -7.26 -4.43 12.00
C LEU A 135 -7.65 -3.21 12.83
N ALA A 136 -8.20 -2.20 12.15
CA ALA A 136 -8.70 -1.01 12.79
C ALA A 136 -10.21 -1.04 12.90
N ILE A 137 -10.70 -0.93 14.13
CA ILE A 137 -12.12 -0.94 14.46
C ILE A 137 -12.49 0.49 14.88
N PRO A 138 -13.33 1.20 14.12
CA PRO A 138 -13.72 2.56 14.47
C PRO A 138 -14.52 2.56 15.78
N SER A 139 -14.27 3.55 16.64
CA SER A 139 -15.09 3.77 17.83
C SER A 139 -16.50 4.18 17.40
N THR A 140 -17.51 3.50 17.93
CA THR A 140 -18.89 4.00 17.86
C THR A 140 -19.05 5.11 18.89
N SER A 141 -19.70 6.22 18.52
CA SER A 141 -20.21 7.13 19.53
C SER A 141 -21.44 6.51 20.17
N ASP A 142 -21.56 6.63 21.49
CA ASP A 142 -22.84 6.43 22.15
C ASP A 142 -23.85 7.39 21.51
N ALA A 143 -25.04 6.89 21.21
CA ALA A 143 -26.13 7.75 20.81
C ALA A 143 -26.25 8.84 21.88
N ALA A 144 -26.25 10.11 21.48
CA ALA A 144 -26.69 11.17 22.38
C ALA A 144 -28.03 10.72 22.95
N GLU A 145 -28.07 10.42 24.25
CA GLU A 145 -29.31 10.15 24.95
C GLU A 145 -30.21 11.35 24.72
N GLY A 146 -31.28 11.17 23.94
CA GLY A 146 -32.36 12.15 23.88
C GLY A 146 -32.84 12.65 22.53
N THR A 147 -32.72 11.94 21.40
CA THR A 147 -33.58 12.31 20.25
C THR A 147 -33.98 11.13 19.35
N GLN A 148 -35.29 10.86 19.44
CA GLN A 148 -36.19 10.27 18.44
C GLN A 148 -36.22 8.75 18.29
N SER A 149 -37.41 8.23 18.59
CA SER A 149 -37.93 6.90 18.26
C SER A 149 -37.74 6.58 16.77
N GLY A 150 -36.62 5.96 16.45
CA GLY A 150 -36.33 5.38 15.15
C GLY A 150 -35.20 4.38 15.30
N VAL A 151 -35.38 3.15 14.82
CA VAL A 151 -34.32 2.13 14.79
C VAL A 151 -33.25 2.63 13.82
N SER A 152 -32.22 3.30 14.35
CA SER A 152 -31.05 3.69 13.57
C SER A 152 -30.11 2.49 13.49
N ALA A 153 -30.17 1.76 12.38
CA ALA A 153 -29.19 0.72 12.08
C ALA A 153 -27.81 1.38 11.88
N ARG A 154 -26.90 1.17 12.82
CA ARG A 154 -25.50 1.60 12.71
C ARG A 154 -24.68 0.46 12.11
N ILE A 155 -24.03 0.72 10.98
CA ILE A 155 -23.07 -0.19 10.35
C ILE A 155 -21.67 0.31 10.68
N SER A 156 -20.85 -0.55 11.30
CA SER A 156 -19.44 -0.29 11.55
C SER A 156 -18.60 -1.25 10.72
N VAL A 157 -17.67 -0.70 9.93
CA VAL A 157 -16.78 -1.48 9.07
C VAL A 157 -15.35 -1.33 9.60
N GLY A 158 -14.72 -2.46 9.91
CA GLY A 158 -13.30 -2.49 10.25
C GLY A 158 -12.43 -2.52 8.99
N ILE A 159 -11.30 -1.82 9.01
CA ILE A 159 -10.34 -1.81 7.91
C ILE A 159 -9.14 -2.66 8.33
N GLN A 160 -8.82 -3.70 7.56
CA GLN A 160 -7.64 -4.53 7.78
C GLN A 160 -6.55 -4.17 6.77
N SER A 161 -5.42 -3.67 7.28
CA SER A 161 -4.22 -3.41 6.48
C SER A 161 -3.22 -4.54 6.70
N VAL A 162 -2.80 -5.21 5.63
CA VAL A 162 -1.85 -6.33 5.68
C VAL A 162 -0.61 -5.98 4.87
N ILE A 163 0.56 -6.05 5.51
CA ILE A 163 1.86 -5.82 4.87
C ILE A 163 2.78 -7.03 5.04
N LYS A 164 3.74 -7.18 4.13
CA LYS A 164 4.70 -8.29 4.17
C LYS A 164 5.69 -8.10 5.33
N LEU A 165 5.92 -9.17 6.09
CA LEU A 165 6.97 -9.30 7.09
C LEU A 165 7.97 -10.33 6.60
N PHE A 166 9.17 -9.90 6.19
CA PHE A 166 10.22 -10.80 5.74
C PHE A 166 11.15 -11.13 6.91
N TYR A 167 11.33 -12.41 7.19
CA TYR A 167 12.42 -12.88 8.05
C TYR A 167 13.67 -13.08 7.20
N ARG A 168 14.74 -12.37 7.56
CA ARG A 168 16.02 -12.42 6.85
C ARG A 168 17.09 -13.07 7.72
N PRO A 169 17.54 -14.30 7.40
CA PRO A 169 18.66 -14.94 8.07
C PRO A 169 19.95 -14.12 7.99
N SER A 170 20.83 -14.31 8.97
CA SER A 170 22.20 -13.83 8.87
C SER A 170 23.02 -14.68 7.91
N GLY A 171 24.01 -14.08 7.25
CA GLY A 171 24.99 -14.84 6.45
C GLY A 171 24.51 -15.30 5.07
N LEU A 172 23.47 -14.67 4.50
CA LEU A 172 23.08 -14.91 3.11
C LEU A 172 24.24 -14.57 2.16
N SER A 173 24.34 -15.31 1.05
CA SER A 173 25.49 -15.32 0.15
C SER A 173 25.76 -14.01 -0.62
N MET A 174 24.80 -13.09 -0.63
CA MET A 174 24.86 -11.82 -1.35
C MET A 174 23.98 -10.77 -0.67
N PRO A 175 24.18 -9.45 -0.91
CA PRO A 175 23.28 -8.42 -0.40
C PRO A 175 21.93 -8.41 -1.14
N ALA A 176 20.86 -8.05 -0.41
CA ALA A 176 19.49 -8.00 -0.94
C ALA A 176 19.33 -7.06 -2.15
N SER A 177 20.07 -5.94 -2.17
CA SER A 177 20.02 -4.93 -3.24
C SER A 177 20.45 -5.46 -4.61
N GLU A 178 21.22 -6.56 -4.65
CA GLU A 178 21.70 -7.16 -5.89
C GLU A 178 20.75 -8.26 -6.40
N ALA A 179 19.76 -8.68 -5.62
CA ALA A 179 18.89 -9.80 -5.97
C ALA A 179 18.09 -9.56 -7.26
N ALA A 180 17.57 -8.34 -7.44
CA ALA A 180 16.78 -7.95 -8.60
C ALA A 180 17.54 -8.09 -9.93
N LYS A 181 18.86 -7.84 -9.93
CA LYS A 181 19.73 -7.94 -11.11
C LYS A 181 20.03 -9.38 -11.53
N LYS A 182 19.84 -10.34 -10.61
CA LYS A 182 20.16 -11.75 -10.82
C LYS A 182 18.98 -12.56 -11.38
N LEU A 183 17.81 -11.94 -11.56
CA LEU A 183 16.69 -12.61 -12.20
C LEU A 183 17.07 -13.04 -13.62
N THR A 184 16.64 -14.24 -13.99
CA THR A 184 16.87 -14.79 -15.33
C THR A 184 15.56 -15.13 -16.02
N PHE A 185 15.54 -14.98 -17.34
CA PHE A 185 14.33 -15.07 -18.14
C PHE A 185 14.50 -16.13 -19.22
N SER A 186 13.47 -16.95 -19.41
CA SER A 186 13.44 -18.00 -20.42
C SER A 186 12.08 -18.04 -21.13
N ASN A 187 12.09 -18.34 -22.43
CA ASN A 187 10.88 -18.72 -23.14
C ASN A 187 10.48 -20.16 -22.75
N THR A 188 9.19 -20.38 -22.54
CA THR A 188 8.63 -21.67 -22.13
C THR A 188 7.35 -21.93 -22.91
N GLU A 189 6.87 -23.18 -22.93
CA GLU A 189 5.59 -23.53 -23.58
C GLU A 189 4.39 -22.76 -22.99
N HIS A 190 4.51 -22.27 -21.76
CA HIS A 190 3.46 -21.55 -21.04
C HIS A 190 3.68 -20.01 -21.02
N GLY A 191 4.60 -19.49 -21.83
CA GLY A 191 4.94 -18.06 -21.89
C GLY A 191 6.31 -17.75 -21.27
N LEU A 192 6.39 -16.66 -20.50
CA LEU A 192 7.63 -16.16 -19.92
C LEU A 192 7.92 -16.82 -18.57
N GLY A 193 9.03 -17.56 -18.46
CA GLY A 193 9.58 -18.04 -17.20
C GLY A 193 10.53 -17.01 -16.59
N ILE A 194 10.30 -16.64 -15.34
CA ILE A 194 11.17 -15.76 -14.55
C ILE A 194 11.71 -16.57 -13.37
N SER A 195 13.02 -16.83 -13.39
CA SER A 195 13.72 -17.54 -12.31
C SER A 195 14.41 -16.55 -11.37
N ASN A 196 14.18 -16.74 -10.07
CA ASN A 196 14.85 -16.07 -8.99
C ASN A 196 15.88 -17.04 -8.36
N PRO A 197 17.16 -16.99 -8.77
CA PRO A 197 18.19 -17.87 -8.23
C PRO A 197 18.74 -17.39 -6.87
N THR A 198 18.12 -16.38 -6.24
CA THR A 198 18.66 -15.69 -5.06
C THR A 198 17.96 -16.15 -3.77
N PRO A 199 18.58 -15.92 -2.60
CA PRO A 199 17.97 -16.25 -1.31
C PRO A 199 16.90 -15.23 -0.83
N TYR A 200 16.52 -14.26 -1.68
CA TYR A 200 15.61 -13.16 -1.34
C TYR A 200 14.28 -13.28 -2.06
N TYR A 201 13.20 -12.79 -1.45
CA TYR A 201 11.97 -12.53 -2.18
C TYR A 201 12.15 -11.29 -3.06
N VAL A 202 11.77 -11.38 -4.32
CA VAL A 202 11.82 -10.25 -5.27
C VAL A 202 10.40 -9.89 -5.67
N THR A 203 9.94 -8.69 -5.30
CA THR A 203 8.61 -8.19 -5.72
C THR A 203 8.75 -7.25 -6.90
N LEU A 204 8.24 -7.66 -8.06
CA LEU A 204 8.15 -6.83 -9.26
C LEU A 204 7.18 -5.66 -9.01
N SER A 205 7.64 -4.43 -9.25
CA SER A 205 6.75 -3.26 -9.29
C SER A 205 6.25 -2.99 -10.70
N ARG A 206 7.11 -3.16 -11.71
CA ARG A 206 6.76 -3.19 -13.12
C ARG A 206 7.47 -4.34 -13.83
N LEU A 207 6.81 -4.86 -14.85
CA LEU A 207 7.36 -5.81 -15.82
C LEU A 207 6.93 -5.36 -17.20
N ASN A 208 7.88 -5.12 -18.10
CA ASN A 208 7.64 -4.87 -19.51
C ASN A 208 8.19 -6.03 -20.33
N VAL A 209 7.39 -6.53 -21.25
CA VAL A 209 7.73 -7.63 -22.15
C VAL A 209 7.66 -7.10 -23.57
N ASP A 210 8.79 -7.11 -24.28
CA ASP A 210 8.93 -6.54 -25.63
C ASP A 210 8.36 -5.11 -25.74
N GLY A 211 8.64 -4.29 -24.71
CA GLY A 211 8.20 -2.89 -24.64
C GLY A 211 6.75 -2.68 -24.21
N LYS A 212 6.00 -3.75 -23.88
CA LYS A 212 4.61 -3.66 -23.40
C LYS A 212 4.52 -3.98 -21.92
N SER A 213 3.82 -3.12 -21.17
CA SER A 213 3.57 -3.35 -19.74
C SER A 213 2.72 -4.61 -19.53
N MET A 214 3.14 -5.43 -18.58
CA MET A 214 2.45 -6.65 -18.15
C MET A 214 1.92 -6.48 -16.73
N ASP A 215 0.63 -6.72 -16.53
CA ASP A 215 0.04 -6.74 -15.20
C ASP A 215 0.36 -8.05 -14.47
N VAL A 216 1.50 -8.08 -13.80
CA VAL A 216 1.92 -9.22 -12.97
C VAL A 216 1.05 -9.42 -11.73
N LYS A 217 0.39 -8.37 -11.22
CA LYS A 217 -0.40 -8.44 -9.99
C LYS A 217 -1.75 -9.12 -10.22
N GLY A 218 -2.32 -8.95 -11.41
CA GLY A 218 -3.56 -9.61 -11.82
C GLY A 218 -3.41 -11.10 -12.19
N THR A 219 -2.18 -11.62 -12.26
CA THR A 219 -1.94 -13.05 -12.57
C THR A 219 -1.99 -13.93 -11.34
N GLU A 220 -2.30 -15.22 -11.52
CA GLU A 220 -2.25 -16.22 -10.44
C GLU A 220 -0.85 -16.37 -9.83
N ALA A 221 0.21 -16.19 -10.62
CA ALA A 221 1.59 -16.19 -10.14
C ALA A 221 1.90 -15.00 -9.21
N GLY A 222 1.17 -13.90 -9.37
CA GLY A 222 1.37 -12.66 -8.64
C GLY A 222 2.71 -11.99 -8.97
N ALA A 223 3.02 -10.90 -8.25
CA ALA A 223 4.22 -10.10 -8.52
C ALA A 223 5.45 -10.48 -7.69
N MET A 224 5.33 -11.44 -6.77
CA MET A 224 6.39 -11.75 -5.79
C MET A 224 7.02 -13.11 -6.08
N LEU A 225 8.27 -13.08 -6.52
CA LEU A 225 9.11 -14.23 -6.80
C LEU A 225 9.71 -14.74 -5.49
N ALA A 226 9.49 -16.01 -5.14
CA ALA A 226 10.08 -16.63 -3.96
C ALA A 226 11.57 -16.95 -4.15
N PRO A 227 12.36 -17.07 -3.06
CA PRO A 227 13.75 -17.49 -3.14
C PRO A 227 13.90 -18.84 -3.86
N PHE A 228 14.88 -18.94 -4.75
CA PHE A 228 15.21 -20.18 -5.48
C PHE A 228 14.01 -20.81 -6.19
N SER A 229 13.17 -19.98 -6.80
CA SER A 229 11.95 -20.42 -7.49
C SER A 229 11.87 -19.86 -8.91
N THR A 230 10.99 -20.44 -9.72
CA THR A 230 10.64 -19.94 -11.04
C THR A 230 9.14 -19.73 -11.11
N GLN A 231 8.72 -18.57 -11.60
CA GLN A 231 7.32 -18.25 -11.86
C GLN A 231 7.09 -18.09 -13.37
N TYR A 232 5.90 -18.46 -13.81
CA TYR A 232 5.52 -18.43 -15.22
C TYR A 232 4.40 -17.42 -15.42
N TYR A 233 4.55 -16.61 -16.46
CA TYR A 233 3.60 -15.57 -16.82
C TYR A 233 3.09 -15.82 -18.23
N PRO A 234 1.76 -15.82 -18.45
CA PRO A 234 1.20 -16.10 -19.75
C PRO A 234 1.51 -14.95 -20.70
N VAL A 235 2.35 -15.22 -21.69
CA VAL A 235 2.73 -14.29 -22.75
C VAL A 235 2.61 -15.01 -24.09
N ASN A 236 2.02 -14.34 -25.07
CA ASN A 236 1.87 -14.87 -26.42
C ASN A 236 3.15 -14.66 -27.23
N GLY A 237 3.65 -15.73 -27.84
CA GLY A 237 4.80 -15.70 -28.73
C GLY A 237 6.16 -15.71 -28.01
N THR A 238 7.23 -15.62 -28.79
CA THR A 238 8.60 -15.62 -28.26
C THR A 238 8.98 -14.24 -27.74
N VAL A 239 9.26 -14.16 -26.45
CA VAL A 239 9.77 -12.96 -25.79
C VAL A 239 11.23 -12.75 -26.16
N ARG A 240 11.59 -11.52 -26.54
CA ARG A 240 12.97 -11.15 -26.89
C ARG A 240 13.65 -10.35 -25.79
N THR A 241 12.93 -9.38 -25.22
CA THR A 241 13.47 -8.48 -24.20
C THR A 241 12.49 -8.30 -23.06
N VAL A 242 13.03 -8.17 -21.86
CA VAL A 242 12.28 -7.87 -20.64
C VAL A 242 12.94 -6.71 -19.93
N SER A 243 12.16 -5.73 -19.50
CA SER A 243 12.59 -4.73 -18.52
C SER A 243 11.74 -4.81 -17.25
N TRP A 244 12.34 -4.56 -16.10
CA TRP A 244 11.64 -4.67 -14.83
C TRP A 244 12.18 -3.70 -13.79
N THR A 245 11.31 -3.33 -12.86
CA THR A 245 11.65 -2.68 -11.61
C THR A 245 11.11 -3.52 -10.45
N THR A 246 11.73 -3.36 -9.29
CA THR A 246 11.37 -4.09 -8.08
C THR A 246 11.10 -3.14 -6.93
N ILE A 247 10.38 -3.61 -5.93
CA ILE A 247 10.19 -2.87 -4.69
C ILE A 247 11.31 -3.26 -3.72
N ASN A 248 12.09 -2.27 -3.28
CA ASN A 248 13.19 -2.44 -2.33
C ASN A 248 12.70 -2.61 -0.87
N ASP A 249 13.62 -2.81 0.07
CA ASP A 249 13.30 -3.01 1.49
C ASP A 249 12.59 -1.82 2.14
N PHE A 250 12.79 -0.61 1.63
CA PHE A 250 12.16 0.62 2.13
C PHE A 250 10.79 0.89 1.48
N GLY A 251 10.31 0.00 0.60
CA GLY A 251 9.05 0.17 -0.12
C GLY A 251 9.13 1.08 -1.34
N GLY A 252 10.33 1.59 -1.67
CA GLY A 252 10.58 2.37 -2.88
C GLY A 252 10.85 1.48 -4.10
N GLU A 253 10.77 2.07 -5.28
CA GLU A 253 11.06 1.38 -6.52
C GLU A 253 12.58 1.37 -6.82
N SER A 254 13.08 0.26 -7.35
CA SER A 254 14.47 0.13 -7.80
C SER A 254 14.72 0.88 -9.11
N ILE A 255 16.00 1.01 -9.47
CA ILE A 255 16.37 1.34 -10.85
C ILE A 255 15.79 0.28 -11.81
N GLU A 256 15.55 0.69 -13.05
CA GLU A 256 15.13 -0.24 -14.10
C GLU A 256 16.28 -1.18 -14.48
N HIS A 257 15.94 -2.44 -14.65
CA HIS A 257 16.79 -3.49 -15.17
C HIS A 257 16.25 -3.95 -16.52
N GLN A 258 17.14 -4.47 -17.37
CA GLN A 258 16.76 -5.03 -18.66
C GLN A 258 17.62 -6.26 -18.97
N SER A 259 17.02 -7.25 -19.64
CA SER A 259 17.70 -8.44 -20.12
C SER A 259 17.10 -8.91 -21.43
N ALA A 260 17.93 -9.43 -22.31
CA ALA A 260 17.46 -10.30 -23.37
C ALA A 260 16.95 -11.62 -22.76
N VAL A 261 15.94 -12.22 -23.36
CA VAL A 261 15.42 -13.54 -22.97
C VAL A 261 16.15 -14.59 -23.78
N LYS A 262 16.72 -15.59 -23.10
CA LYS A 262 17.34 -16.71 -23.79
C LYS A 262 16.24 -17.55 -24.46
N GLY A 263 16.40 -17.79 -25.75
CA GLY A 263 15.57 -18.71 -26.53
C GLY A 263 16.07 -20.15 -26.44
N ILE A 264 15.21 -21.08 -26.84
CA ILE A 264 15.49 -22.52 -27.00
C ILE A 264 16.66 -22.72 -27.97
#